data_AF-A0A4R1YHT1-F1
#
_entry.id   AF-A0A4R1YHT1-F1
#
_cell.length_a   1.000
_cell.length_b   1.000
_cell.length_c   1.000
_cell.angle_alpha   90.00
_cell.angle_beta   90.00
_cell.angle_gamma   90.00
#
_symmetry.space_group_name_H-M   'P 1'
#
loop_
_entity.id
_entity.type
_entity.pdbx_description
1 polymer ?
#
loop_
_entity_poly.entity_id
_entity_poly.type
_entity_poly.pdbx_seq_one_letter_code
_entity_poly.pdbx_strand_id
1 'polypeptide(L)'
;MNEINQTVTEADLHAYADGQLPDQARARIEAWLSDNPDDAARVAEWTARNADIRSLFAAYEKSTDADIGLVTGRRQPANWPKRLATMAAIIAIFGLGALSGHYGPTLFEKPDLQLTELETLPNEARNAFLVYAGEVRHPVEVFANEEAHLATWLGKRLAVQDLKVPNLQELGFKLVGGRLLPVDGSPGAMFMYEDQAGERLTVLVGRNADNRSTSFRFASSGNIETFYWIDGELGYAVTGEVSRDVLRKVAEECYRQFPS
;
A
#
# COMPACT_ATOMS: atom_id res chain seq x y z
N MET A 1 62.24 18.57 -9.58
CA MET A 1 60.93 18.91 -8.99
C MET A 1 59.96 17.82 -9.39
N ASN A 2 59.65 16.92 -8.46
CA ASN A 2 58.44 16.10 -8.42
C ASN A 2 58.35 15.62 -6.98
N GLU A 3 57.80 16.48 -6.14
CA GLU A 3 57.46 16.18 -4.75
C GLU A 3 56.39 15.09 -4.75
N ILE A 4 56.78 13.86 -4.48
CA ILE A 4 55.83 12.82 -4.06
C ILE A 4 55.62 13.03 -2.57
N ASN A 5 54.88 14.07 -2.20
CA ASN A 5 54.34 14.18 -0.86
C ASN A 5 53.09 13.29 -0.78
N GLN A 6 53.29 11.97 -0.94
CA GLN A 6 52.28 10.97 -0.65
C GLN A 6 52.27 10.80 0.87
N THR A 7 51.39 11.55 1.52
CA THR A 7 51.01 11.41 2.92
C THR A 7 50.89 9.93 3.27
N VAL A 8 51.66 9.46 4.25
CA VAL A 8 51.50 8.11 4.79
C VAL A 8 50.08 7.96 5.26
N THR A 9 49.37 6.99 4.71
CA THR A 9 47.97 6.72 5.06
C THR A 9 47.91 5.72 6.21
N GLU A 10 46.79 5.70 6.94
CA GLU A 10 46.56 4.67 7.96
C GLU A 10 46.60 3.25 7.36
N ALA A 11 46.17 3.08 6.11
CA ALA A 11 46.28 1.82 5.39
C ALA A 11 47.75 1.39 5.18
N ASP A 12 48.66 2.33 4.94
CA ASP A 12 50.09 2.04 4.84
C ASP A 12 50.67 1.59 6.19
N LEU A 13 50.22 2.19 7.30
CA LEU A 13 50.64 1.81 8.66
C LEU A 13 50.16 0.41 9.04
N HIS A 14 48.92 0.05 8.69
CA HIS A 14 48.41 -1.31 8.84
C HIS A 14 49.18 -2.31 7.98
N ALA A 15 49.44 -1.99 6.70
CA ALA A 15 50.22 -2.85 5.81
C ALA A 15 51.65 -3.06 6.34
N TYR A 16 52.25 -2.05 6.98
CA TYR A 16 53.52 -2.16 7.68
C TYR A 16 53.42 -3.12 8.88
N ALA A 17 52.44 -2.93 9.76
CA ALA A 17 52.20 -3.77 10.94
C ALA A 17 51.91 -5.25 10.58
N ASP A 18 51.30 -5.50 9.42
CA ASP A 18 51.00 -6.84 8.91
C ASP A 18 52.16 -7.48 8.13
N GLY A 19 53.24 -6.73 7.86
CA GLY A 19 54.39 -7.20 7.07
C GLY A 19 54.13 -7.30 5.56
N GLN A 20 53.08 -6.65 5.06
CA GLN A 20 52.59 -6.74 3.67
C GLN A 20 53.16 -5.66 2.73
N LEU A 21 54.13 -4.86 3.19
CA LEU A 21 54.77 -3.83 2.36
C LEU A 21 56.01 -4.36 1.61
N PRO A 22 56.20 -3.98 0.33
CA PRO A 22 57.48 -4.15 -0.37
C PRO A 22 58.61 -3.39 0.32
N ASP A 23 59.85 -3.86 0.19
CA ASP A 23 61.01 -3.30 0.90
C ASP A 23 61.22 -1.79 0.65
N GLN A 24 60.98 -1.32 -0.58
CA GLN A 24 61.07 0.11 -0.92
C GLN A 24 60.00 0.96 -0.21
N ALA A 25 58.80 0.40 0.00
CA ALA A 25 57.73 1.08 0.72
C ALA A 25 57.96 1.03 2.23
N ARG A 26 58.57 -0.04 2.74
CA ARG A 26 58.90 -0.20 4.17
C ARG A 26 59.84 0.90 4.67
N ALA A 27 60.94 1.18 3.95
CA ALA A 27 61.90 2.22 4.32
C ALA A 27 61.27 3.62 4.43
N ARG A 28 60.29 3.93 3.57
CA ARG A 28 59.52 5.19 3.64
C ARG A 28 58.69 5.27 4.92
N ILE A 29 58.04 4.17 5.31
CA ILE A 29 57.23 4.13 6.54
C ILE A 29 58.11 4.16 7.79
N GLU A 30 59.27 3.51 7.78
CA GLU A 30 60.24 3.60 8.88
C GLU A 30 60.72 5.04 9.10
N ALA A 31 61.01 5.77 8.02
CA ALA A 31 61.35 7.20 8.11
C ALA A 31 60.19 8.03 8.69
N TRP A 32 58.95 7.76 8.26
CA TRP A 32 57.76 8.43 8.83
C TRP A 32 57.57 8.14 10.32
N LEU A 33 57.73 6.88 10.75
CA LEU A 33 57.57 6.47 12.15
C LEU A 33 58.66 7.04 13.06
N SER A 34 59.86 7.30 12.51
CA SER A 34 60.92 8.02 13.25
C SER A 34 60.52 9.46 13.59
N ASP A 35 59.77 10.11 12.70
CA ASP A 35 59.35 11.50 12.85
C ASP A 35 57.96 11.64 13.52
N ASN A 36 57.19 10.54 13.65
CA ASN A 36 55.83 10.52 14.19
C ASN A 36 55.68 9.47 15.32
N PRO A 37 56.02 9.82 16.58
CA PRO A 37 56.05 8.86 17.69
C PRO A 37 54.68 8.28 18.06
N ASP A 38 53.60 9.03 17.85
CA ASP A 38 52.23 8.54 18.10
C ASP A 38 51.86 7.42 17.13
N ASP A 39 52.24 7.54 15.86
CA ASP A 39 52.04 6.49 14.85
C ASP A 39 52.91 5.27 15.13
N ALA A 40 54.15 5.49 15.58
CA ALA A 40 55.04 4.41 16.01
C ALA A 40 54.45 3.61 17.18
N ALA A 41 53.85 4.29 18.16
CA ALA A 41 53.17 3.63 19.27
C ALA A 41 51.95 2.81 18.80
N ARG A 42 51.14 3.36 17.90
CA ARG A 42 49.97 2.65 17.32
C ARG A 42 50.39 1.40 16.55
N VAL A 43 51.40 1.51 15.69
CA VAL A 43 51.94 0.39 14.91
C VAL A 43 52.52 -0.70 15.84
N ALA A 44 53.24 -0.31 16.89
CA ALA A 44 53.78 -1.26 17.87
C ALA A 44 52.66 -2.02 18.59
N GLU A 45 51.58 -1.33 18.98
CA GLU A 45 50.41 -1.94 19.59
C GLU A 45 49.73 -2.94 18.65
N TRP A 46 49.48 -2.55 17.40
CA TRP A 46 48.90 -3.45 16.40
C TRP A 46 49.78 -4.67 16.14
N THR A 47 51.10 -4.48 16.06
CA THR A 47 52.06 -5.57 15.86
C THR A 47 52.02 -6.56 17.03
N ALA A 48 51.95 -6.06 18.27
CA ALA A 48 51.82 -6.90 19.47
C ALA A 48 50.50 -7.67 19.48
N ARG A 49 49.36 -7.00 19.22
CA ARG A 49 48.03 -7.65 19.13
C ARG A 49 47.99 -8.72 18.04
N ASN A 50 48.57 -8.44 16.87
CA ASN A 50 48.68 -9.41 15.78
C ASN A 50 49.50 -10.64 16.18
N ALA A 51 50.59 -10.45 16.93
CA ALA A 51 51.39 -11.55 17.46
C ALA A 51 50.60 -12.38 18.49
N ASP A 52 49.86 -11.74 19.38
CA ASP A 52 49.01 -12.42 20.37
C ASP A 52 47.93 -13.27 19.68
N ILE A 53 47.22 -12.71 18.70
CA ILE A 53 46.21 -13.43 17.92
C ILE A 53 46.85 -14.63 17.19
N ARG A 54 47.97 -14.42 16.50
CA ARG A 54 48.69 -15.51 15.82
C ARG A 54 49.09 -16.60 16.82
N SER A 55 49.54 -16.24 18.02
CA SER A 55 49.91 -17.22 19.05
C SER A 55 48.71 -18.03 19.56
N LEU A 56 47.56 -17.39 19.79
CA LEU A 56 46.33 -18.05 20.25
C LEU A 56 45.78 -19.04 19.23
N PHE A 57 45.94 -18.74 17.94
CA PHE A 57 45.39 -19.54 16.84
C PHE A 57 46.40 -20.42 16.12
N ALA A 58 47.69 -20.38 16.49
CA ALA A 58 48.75 -21.16 15.85
C ALA A 58 48.46 -22.68 15.80
N ALA A 59 47.84 -23.22 16.86
CA ALA A 59 47.47 -24.64 16.92
C ALA A 59 46.31 -25.04 15.98
N TYR A 60 45.54 -24.06 15.48
CA TYR A 60 44.38 -24.26 14.61
C TYR A 60 44.66 -23.89 13.15
N GLU A 61 45.85 -23.37 12.85
CA GLU A 61 46.25 -22.99 11.50
C GLU A 61 46.30 -24.23 10.60
N LYS A 62 45.40 -24.27 9.60
CA LYS A 62 45.39 -25.27 8.54
C LYS A 62 45.33 -24.55 7.21
N SER A 63 46.49 -24.22 6.65
CA SER A 63 46.55 -23.73 5.28
C SER A 63 46.54 -24.92 4.31
N THR A 64 45.63 -24.88 3.34
CA THR A 64 45.57 -25.84 2.23
C THR A 64 45.71 -25.07 0.93
N ASP A 65 46.31 -25.68 -0.10
CA ASP A 65 46.42 -25.09 -1.45
C ASP A 65 45.06 -24.68 -2.05
N ALA A 66 43.96 -25.25 -1.53
CA ALA A 66 42.59 -24.92 -1.92
C ALA A 66 42.07 -23.58 -1.35
N ASP A 67 42.72 -22.99 -0.35
CA ASP A 67 42.24 -21.78 0.32
C ASP A 67 42.26 -20.56 -0.61
N ILE A 68 43.23 -20.50 -1.53
CA ILE A 68 43.26 -19.51 -2.62
C ILE A 68 41.97 -19.56 -3.46
N GLY A 69 41.38 -20.73 -3.61
CA GLY A 69 40.13 -20.94 -4.35
C GLY A 69 38.87 -20.42 -3.66
N LEU A 70 38.93 -20.15 -2.35
CA LEU A 70 37.81 -19.57 -1.59
C LEU A 70 37.72 -18.05 -1.78
N VAL A 71 38.85 -17.38 -1.98
CA VAL A 71 38.94 -15.92 -2.17
C VAL A 71 38.88 -15.54 -3.66
N THR A 72 39.44 -16.39 -4.52
CA THR A 72 39.33 -16.23 -5.97
C THR A 72 38.00 -16.83 -6.44
N GLY A 73 36.91 -16.08 -6.22
CA GLY A 73 35.57 -16.48 -6.64
C GLY A 73 35.62 -17.12 -8.03
N ARG A 74 35.22 -18.40 -8.09
CA ARG A 74 35.29 -19.27 -9.27
C ARG A 74 34.76 -18.50 -10.47
N ARG A 75 35.65 -17.93 -11.30
CA ARG A 75 35.27 -17.26 -12.55
C ARG A 75 34.75 -18.35 -13.47
N GLN A 76 33.46 -18.63 -13.39
CA GLN A 76 32.75 -19.44 -14.37
C GLN A 76 33.04 -18.80 -15.74
N PRO A 77 33.58 -19.55 -16.72
CA PRO A 77 33.78 -19.01 -18.04
C PRO A 77 32.41 -18.52 -18.52
N ALA A 78 32.33 -17.24 -18.84
CA ALA A 78 31.11 -16.65 -19.35
C ALA A 78 30.78 -17.38 -20.65
N ASN A 79 29.81 -18.30 -20.60
CA ASN A 79 29.26 -18.98 -21.77
C ASN A 79 28.54 -17.93 -22.62
N TRP A 80 29.32 -17.23 -23.43
CA TRP A 80 28.91 -16.21 -24.40
C TRP A 80 27.68 -16.61 -25.24
N PRO A 81 27.55 -17.86 -25.76
CA PRO A 81 26.35 -18.24 -26.50
C PRO A 81 25.09 -18.29 -25.62
N LYS A 82 25.20 -18.68 -24.35
CA LYS A 82 24.06 -18.65 -23.42
C LYS A 82 23.68 -17.22 -23.04
N ARG A 83 24.68 -16.33 -22.88
CA ARG A 83 24.44 -14.90 -22.59
C ARG A 83 23.78 -14.17 -23.76
N LEU A 84 24.19 -14.46 -25.01
CA LEU A 84 23.50 -13.95 -26.19
C LEU A 84 22.06 -14.44 -26.27
N ALA A 85 21.81 -15.72 -25.98
CA ALA A 85 20.45 -16.27 -25.95
C ALA A 85 19.59 -15.61 -24.86
N THR A 86 20.15 -15.36 -23.67
CA THR A 86 19.44 -14.64 -22.60
C THR A 86 19.17 -13.18 -22.97
N MET A 87 20.11 -12.48 -23.59
CA MET A 87 19.88 -11.10 -24.07
C MET A 87 18.82 -11.06 -25.17
N ALA A 88 18.84 -12.01 -26.11
CA ALA A 88 17.80 -12.13 -27.13
C ALA A 88 16.43 -12.42 -26.52
N ALA A 89 16.35 -13.27 -25.50
CA ALA A 89 15.11 -13.54 -24.78
C ALA A 89 14.60 -12.31 -24.01
N ILE A 90 15.48 -11.55 -23.36
CA ILE A 90 15.13 -10.30 -22.68
C ILE A 90 14.61 -9.26 -23.68
N ILE A 91 15.31 -9.07 -24.80
CA ILE A 91 14.87 -8.14 -25.86
C ILE A 91 13.54 -8.60 -26.46
N ALA A 92 13.32 -9.90 -26.63
CA ALA A 92 12.04 -10.43 -27.10
C ALA A 92 10.91 -10.19 -26.09
N ILE A 93 11.14 -10.44 -24.79
CA ILE A 93 10.15 -10.22 -23.72
C ILE A 93 9.84 -8.72 -23.57
N PHE A 94 10.84 -7.86 -23.53
CA PHE A 94 10.64 -6.41 -23.43
C PHE A 94 10.10 -5.80 -24.72
N GLY A 95 10.49 -6.32 -25.89
CA GLY A 95 9.95 -5.91 -27.18
C GLY A 95 8.48 -6.32 -27.35
N LEU A 96 8.13 -7.56 -27.00
CA LEU A 96 6.75 -8.01 -26.90
C LEU A 96 5.98 -7.17 -25.88
N GLY A 97 6.54 -6.95 -24.69
CA GLY A 97 5.94 -6.12 -23.65
C GLY A 97 5.70 -4.66 -24.06
N ALA A 98 6.65 -4.04 -24.78
CA ALA A 98 6.52 -2.67 -25.28
C ALA A 98 5.48 -2.56 -26.41
N LEU A 99 5.45 -3.53 -27.33
CA LEU A 99 4.43 -3.60 -28.38
C LEU A 99 3.03 -3.86 -27.78
N SER A 100 2.95 -4.72 -26.78
CA SER A 100 1.71 -5.01 -26.03
C SER A 100 1.28 -3.82 -25.18
N GLY A 101 2.21 -3.04 -24.61
CA GLY A 101 1.89 -1.88 -23.78
C GLY A 101 1.44 -0.66 -24.60
N HIS A 102 1.98 -0.49 -25.81
CA HIS A 102 1.64 0.66 -26.66
C HIS A 102 0.39 0.42 -27.53
N TYR A 103 0.17 -0.82 -28.00
CA TYR A 103 -0.99 -1.17 -28.84
C TYR A 103 -2.04 -2.02 -28.12
N GLY A 104 -1.73 -2.64 -26.99
CA GLY A 104 -2.65 -3.45 -26.20
C GLY A 104 -3.84 -2.72 -25.56
N PRO A 105 -3.84 -1.39 -25.31
CA PRO A 105 -5.06 -0.72 -24.85
C PRO A 105 -6.22 -0.83 -25.86
N THR A 106 -5.93 -1.14 -27.12
CA THR A 106 -6.96 -1.30 -28.17
C THR A 106 -7.39 -2.75 -28.43
N LEU A 107 -6.62 -3.74 -27.95
CA LEU A 107 -6.91 -5.17 -28.09
C LEU A 107 -7.36 -5.83 -26.78
N PHE A 108 -6.97 -5.22 -25.65
CA PHE A 108 -7.43 -5.51 -24.30
C PHE A 108 -7.97 -4.21 -23.71
N GLU A 109 -8.94 -3.60 -24.38
CA GLU A 109 -10.06 -3.04 -23.62
C GLU A 109 -10.52 -4.22 -22.77
N LYS A 110 -10.15 -4.24 -21.48
CA LYS A 110 -10.92 -5.03 -20.54
C LYS A 110 -12.34 -4.59 -20.86
N PRO A 111 -13.28 -5.50 -21.21
CA PRO A 111 -14.65 -5.11 -21.08
C PRO A 111 -14.70 -4.57 -19.66
N ASP A 112 -15.10 -3.32 -19.48
CA ASP A 112 -15.67 -2.96 -18.19
C ASP A 112 -16.64 -4.09 -17.96
N LEU A 113 -16.30 -4.97 -17.01
CA LEU A 113 -17.29 -5.85 -16.46
C LEU A 113 -18.17 -4.83 -15.78
N GLN A 114 -19.13 -4.30 -16.54
CA GLN A 114 -20.26 -3.54 -16.08
C GLN A 114 -21.02 -4.55 -15.23
N LEU A 115 -20.47 -4.85 -14.06
CA LEU A 115 -21.18 -5.42 -12.96
C LEU A 115 -22.31 -4.44 -12.78
N THR A 116 -23.51 -4.88 -13.12
CA THR A 116 -24.71 -4.04 -12.97
C THR A 116 -24.68 -3.51 -11.54
N GLU A 117 -25.08 -2.26 -11.29
CA GLU A 117 -25.11 -1.68 -9.93
C GLU A 117 -25.79 -2.61 -8.90
N LEU A 118 -26.71 -3.46 -9.38
CA LEU A 118 -27.32 -4.56 -8.64
C LEU A 118 -26.33 -5.52 -7.93
N GLU A 119 -25.12 -5.71 -8.46
CA GLU A 119 -24.06 -6.54 -7.88
C GLU A 119 -23.03 -5.72 -7.07
N THR A 120 -22.82 -4.43 -7.39
CA THR A 120 -21.82 -3.58 -6.74
C THR A 120 -22.37 -2.80 -5.55
N LEU A 121 -23.58 -2.26 -5.64
CA LEU A 121 -24.23 -1.45 -4.62
C LEU A 121 -24.28 -2.09 -3.22
N PRO A 122 -24.68 -3.37 -3.03
CA PRO A 122 -24.67 -3.97 -1.70
C PRO A 122 -23.25 -4.09 -1.12
N ASN A 123 -22.24 -4.32 -1.97
CA ASN A 123 -20.84 -4.38 -1.54
C ASN A 123 -20.32 -3.00 -1.15
N GLU A 124 -20.65 -1.96 -1.90
CA GLU A 124 -20.26 -0.58 -1.62
C GLU A 124 -20.95 -0.04 -0.36
N ALA A 125 -22.25 -0.30 -0.19
CA ALA A 125 -22.99 0.07 1.01
C ALA A 125 -22.42 -0.59 2.27
N ARG A 126 -22.07 -1.88 2.18
CA ARG A 126 -21.38 -2.60 3.26
C ARG A 126 -20.02 -2.02 3.57
N ASN A 127 -19.21 -1.73 2.55
CA ASN A 127 -17.88 -1.16 2.75
C ASN A 127 -17.98 0.23 3.39
N ALA A 128 -18.89 1.08 2.91
CA ALA A 128 -19.15 2.39 3.50
C ALA A 128 -19.60 2.28 4.96
N PHE A 129 -20.53 1.36 5.27
CA PHE A 129 -20.96 1.09 6.64
C PHE A 129 -19.78 0.71 7.55
N LEU A 130 -18.97 -0.27 7.13
CA LEU A 130 -17.80 -0.72 7.90
C LEU A 130 -16.79 0.39 8.17
N VAL A 131 -16.56 1.28 7.21
CA VAL A 131 -15.59 2.37 7.34
C VAL A 131 -16.13 3.48 8.24
N TYR A 132 -17.42 3.81 8.15
CA TYR A 132 -17.95 5.04 8.74
C TYR A 132 -18.78 4.83 9.99
N ALA A 133 -19.45 3.69 10.16
CA ALA A 133 -20.32 3.46 11.32
C ALA A 133 -19.55 3.51 12.65
N GLY A 134 -18.27 3.15 12.68
CA GLY A 134 -17.44 3.21 13.89
C GLY A 134 -16.85 4.58 14.24
N GLU A 135 -16.99 5.60 13.37
CA GLU A 135 -16.35 6.90 13.58
C GLU A 135 -17.14 7.77 14.58
N VAL A 136 -16.50 8.22 15.66
CA VAL A 136 -17.19 8.95 16.75
C VAL A 136 -17.12 10.46 16.59
N ARG A 137 -15.97 10.99 16.14
CA ARG A 137 -15.71 12.44 16.16
C ARG A 137 -16.27 13.13 14.92
N HIS A 138 -16.13 12.48 13.76
CA HIS A 138 -16.56 13.03 12.47
C HIS A 138 -17.34 11.98 11.65
N PRO A 139 -18.48 11.48 12.18
CA PRO A 139 -19.25 10.42 11.51
C PRO A 139 -19.79 10.86 10.14
N VAL A 140 -20.08 12.15 10.00
CA VAL A 140 -20.76 12.76 8.84
C VAL A 140 -20.16 14.12 8.51
N GLU A 141 -20.39 14.59 7.28
CA GLU A 141 -19.94 15.91 6.82
C GLU A 141 -20.90 17.02 7.21
N VAL A 142 -22.20 16.74 7.09
CA VAL A 142 -23.28 17.65 7.50
C VAL A 142 -24.16 16.93 8.50
N PHE A 143 -24.32 17.52 9.69
CA PHE A 143 -25.09 16.95 10.78
C PHE A 143 -26.60 17.18 10.61
N ALA A 144 -27.40 16.41 11.34
CA ALA A 144 -28.86 16.45 11.27
C ALA A 144 -29.51 17.80 11.63
N ASN A 145 -28.81 18.67 12.38
CA ASN A 145 -29.29 20.02 12.66
C ASN A 145 -29.39 20.91 11.40
N GLU A 146 -28.74 20.52 10.31
CA GLU A 146 -28.75 21.20 9.01
C GLU A 146 -29.40 20.32 7.92
N GLU A 147 -30.41 19.51 8.26
CA GLU A 147 -31.05 18.54 7.36
C GLU A 147 -31.46 19.13 6.00
N ALA A 148 -32.06 20.34 5.98
CA ALA A 148 -32.45 20.99 4.72
C ALA A 148 -31.24 21.32 3.83
N HIS A 149 -30.11 21.71 4.44
CA HIS A 149 -28.86 21.94 3.73
C HIS A 149 -28.27 20.61 3.23
N LEU A 150 -28.25 19.57 4.07
CA LEU A 150 -27.79 18.22 3.72
C LEU A 150 -28.52 17.69 2.47
N ALA A 151 -29.85 17.72 2.46
CA ALA A 151 -30.67 17.27 1.33
C ALA A 151 -30.35 18.06 0.05
N THR A 152 -30.29 19.39 0.15
CA THR A 152 -30.01 20.27 -0.99
C THR A 152 -28.60 20.04 -1.55
N TRP A 153 -27.60 19.94 -0.67
CA TRP A 153 -26.21 19.75 -1.05
C TRP A 153 -25.98 18.39 -1.70
N LEU A 154 -26.47 17.30 -1.10
CA LEU A 154 -26.31 15.95 -1.68
C LEU A 154 -27.15 15.79 -2.95
N GLY A 155 -28.39 16.30 -2.98
CA GLY A 155 -29.22 16.27 -4.20
C GLY A 155 -28.52 16.95 -5.38
N LYS A 156 -27.87 18.09 -5.16
CA LYS A 156 -27.06 18.76 -6.18
C LYS A 156 -25.87 17.91 -6.65
N ARG A 157 -25.22 17.15 -5.76
CA ARG A 157 -24.06 16.30 -6.11
C ARG A 157 -24.46 15.07 -6.92
N LEU A 158 -25.62 14.48 -6.61
CA LEU A 158 -26.16 13.32 -7.31
C LEU A 158 -27.00 13.72 -8.55
N ALA A 159 -27.20 15.02 -8.77
CA ALA A 159 -28.12 15.58 -9.75
C ALA A 159 -29.57 15.03 -9.60
N VAL A 160 -30.00 14.81 -8.35
CA VAL A 160 -31.35 14.39 -7.96
C VAL A 160 -32.12 15.62 -7.47
N GLN A 161 -33.23 15.91 -8.11
CA GLN A 161 -34.12 17.00 -7.69
C GLN A 161 -34.86 16.57 -6.42
N ASP A 162 -34.98 17.50 -5.46
CA ASP A 162 -35.73 17.29 -4.21
C ASP A 162 -35.37 16.02 -3.44
N LEU A 163 -34.08 15.66 -3.39
CA LEU A 163 -33.57 14.53 -2.61
C LEU A 163 -34.12 14.59 -1.17
N LYS A 164 -34.82 13.53 -0.77
CA LYS A 164 -35.41 13.40 0.56
C LYS A 164 -34.44 12.71 1.51
N VAL A 165 -34.43 13.15 2.76
CA VAL A 165 -33.79 12.43 3.86
C VAL A 165 -34.87 11.63 4.58
N PRO A 166 -34.86 10.29 4.55
CA PRO A 166 -35.91 9.50 5.19
C PRO A 166 -35.99 9.77 6.70
N ASN A 167 -37.20 9.95 7.22
CA ASN A 167 -37.44 10.03 8.65
C ASN A 167 -37.70 8.63 9.21
N LEU A 168 -36.79 8.15 10.07
CA LEU A 168 -36.85 6.81 10.67
C LEU A 168 -37.17 6.83 12.17
N GLN A 169 -37.63 7.97 12.69
CA GLN A 169 -37.86 8.15 14.13
C GLN A 169 -38.93 7.20 14.68
N GLU A 170 -39.96 6.88 13.89
CA GLU A 170 -41.00 5.91 14.28
C GLU A 170 -40.45 4.48 14.46
N LEU A 171 -39.34 4.17 13.82
CA LEU A 171 -38.62 2.90 13.95
C LEU A 171 -37.52 2.95 15.02
N GLY A 172 -37.37 4.08 15.73
CA GLY A 172 -36.39 4.27 16.80
C GLY A 172 -35.03 4.81 16.34
N PHE A 173 -34.86 5.10 15.05
CA PHE A 173 -33.60 5.59 14.49
C PHE A 173 -33.65 7.10 14.24
N LYS A 174 -32.67 7.81 14.78
CA LYS A 174 -32.50 9.26 14.60
C LYS A 174 -31.43 9.52 13.56
N LEU A 175 -31.65 10.54 12.71
CA LEU A 175 -30.64 10.99 11.78
C LEU A 175 -29.44 11.56 12.55
N VAL A 176 -28.25 11.07 12.25
CA VAL A 176 -26.97 11.65 12.69
C VAL A 176 -26.55 12.74 11.71
N GLY A 177 -26.72 12.47 10.41
CA GLY A 177 -26.46 13.39 9.32
C GLY A 177 -26.14 12.64 8.03
N GLY A 178 -25.36 13.24 7.14
CA GLY A 178 -24.93 12.55 5.93
C GLY A 178 -23.64 13.07 5.32
N ARG A 179 -23.19 12.37 4.27
CA ARG A 179 -21.90 12.57 3.63
C ARG A 179 -21.91 12.19 2.16
N LEU A 180 -20.93 12.70 1.43
CA LEU A 180 -20.68 12.35 0.03
C LEU A 180 -19.63 11.23 -0.01
N LEU A 181 -19.80 10.28 -0.93
CA LEU A 181 -18.84 9.19 -1.15
C LEU A 181 -18.97 8.67 -2.59
N PRO A 182 -17.95 7.99 -3.13
CA PRO A 182 -18.07 7.34 -4.43
C PRO A 182 -18.96 6.09 -4.34
N VAL A 183 -19.83 5.92 -5.33
CA VAL A 183 -20.64 4.73 -5.60
C VAL A 183 -20.49 4.40 -7.08
N ASP A 184 -19.88 3.26 -7.41
CA ASP A 184 -19.55 2.82 -8.77
C ASP A 184 -18.85 3.90 -9.62
N GLY A 185 -17.85 4.57 -9.03
CA GLY A 185 -17.11 5.66 -9.67
C GLY A 185 -17.88 6.98 -9.82
N SER A 186 -19.15 7.03 -9.41
CA SER A 186 -20.02 8.21 -9.46
C SER A 186 -20.26 8.80 -8.07
N PRO A 187 -20.71 10.06 -7.94
CA PRO A 187 -21.10 10.63 -6.66
C PRO A 187 -22.31 9.91 -6.06
N GLY A 188 -22.19 9.45 -4.83
CA GLY A 188 -23.26 8.87 -4.02
C GLY A 188 -23.42 9.56 -2.66
N ALA A 189 -24.59 9.40 -2.07
CA ALA A 189 -24.98 10.00 -0.80
C ALA A 189 -25.15 8.92 0.25
N MET A 190 -24.63 9.15 1.45
CA MET A 190 -24.90 8.29 2.61
C MET A 190 -25.52 9.10 3.72
N PHE A 191 -26.67 8.65 4.21
CA PHE A 191 -27.28 9.11 5.45
C PHE A 191 -26.94 8.12 6.56
N MET A 192 -26.55 8.62 7.73
CA MET A 192 -26.26 7.81 8.90
C MET A 192 -27.34 8.03 9.95
N TYR A 193 -27.80 6.95 10.55
CA TYR A 193 -28.78 6.94 11.62
C TYR A 193 -28.25 6.15 12.81
N GLU A 194 -28.74 6.50 14.00
CA GLU A 194 -28.36 5.87 15.26
C GLU A 194 -29.61 5.67 16.11
N ASP A 195 -29.69 4.54 16.81
CA ASP A 195 -30.77 4.25 17.76
C ASP A 195 -30.45 4.76 19.18
N GLN A 196 -31.21 4.32 20.19
CA GLN A 196 -30.96 4.68 21.58
C GLN A 196 -29.79 3.92 22.23
N ALA A 197 -29.41 2.76 21.70
CA ALA A 197 -28.29 1.95 22.16
C ALA A 197 -26.95 2.39 21.53
N GLY A 198 -26.99 3.27 20.53
CA GLY A 198 -25.82 3.69 19.75
C GLY A 198 -25.57 2.79 18.54
N GLU A 199 -26.48 1.85 18.23
CA GLU A 199 -26.40 1.02 17.03
C GLU A 199 -26.70 1.88 15.80
N ARG A 200 -25.83 1.76 14.80
CA ARG A 200 -25.89 2.56 13.58
C ARG A 200 -26.39 1.77 12.40
N LEU A 201 -27.09 2.47 11.52
CA LEU A 201 -27.40 2.03 10.17
C LEU A 201 -27.14 3.15 9.18
N THR A 202 -26.92 2.80 7.92
CA THR A 202 -26.72 3.75 6.83
C THR A 202 -27.71 3.50 5.70
N VAL A 203 -28.13 4.60 5.07
CA VAL A 203 -28.90 4.60 3.83
C VAL A 203 -28.02 5.21 2.75
N LEU A 204 -27.58 4.39 1.81
CA LEU A 204 -26.80 4.78 0.64
C LEU A 204 -27.73 5.03 -0.54
N VAL A 205 -27.46 6.10 -1.30
CA VAL A 205 -28.12 6.43 -2.55
C VAL A 205 -27.04 6.61 -3.63
N GLY A 206 -27.15 5.84 -4.70
CA GLY A 206 -26.33 5.92 -5.92
C GLY A 206 -27.18 6.30 -7.12
N ARG A 207 -26.53 6.83 -8.17
CA ARG A 207 -27.17 7.08 -9.46
C ARG A 207 -26.35 6.44 -10.58
N ASN A 208 -27.01 5.65 -11.41
CA ASN A 208 -26.45 5.08 -12.63
C ASN A 208 -27.53 5.06 -13.73
N ALA A 209 -27.20 5.59 -14.91
CA ALA A 209 -28.13 5.68 -16.03
C ALA A 209 -28.46 4.30 -16.66
N ASP A 210 -27.59 3.31 -16.45
CA ASP A 210 -27.76 1.95 -16.97
C ASP A 210 -28.62 1.06 -16.04
N ASN A 211 -29.08 1.63 -14.92
CA ASN A 211 -29.93 0.95 -13.96
C ASN A 211 -31.26 0.50 -14.55
N ARG A 212 -31.76 -0.61 -14.00
CA ARG A 212 -33.11 -1.11 -14.25
C ARG A 212 -33.81 -1.38 -12.95
N SER A 213 -35.02 -0.85 -12.81
CA SER A 213 -35.80 -1.01 -11.58
C SER A 213 -35.90 -2.48 -11.15
N THR A 214 -35.74 -2.72 -9.86
CA THR A 214 -35.84 -4.05 -9.27
C THR A 214 -36.73 -4.05 -8.05
N SER A 215 -37.32 -5.21 -7.73
CA SER A 215 -37.90 -5.43 -6.40
C SER A 215 -36.81 -5.38 -5.32
N PHE A 216 -37.23 -5.28 -4.06
CA PHE A 216 -36.33 -5.43 -2.92
C PHE A 216 -35.49 -6.70 -3.01
N ARG A 217 -34.20 -6.52 -2.75
CA ARG A 217 -33.20 -7.58 -2.64
C ARG A 217 -32.48 -7.46 -1.32
N PHE A 218 -31.77 -8.53 -0.99
CA PHE A 218 -31.10 -8.69 0.28
C PHE A 218 -29.76 -9.37 0.09
N ALA A 219 -28.74 -8.86 0.77
CA ALA A 219 -27.42 -9.44 0.87
C ALA A 219 -27.01 -9.49 2.35
N SER A 220 -26.30 -10.56 2.71
CA SER A 220 -25.83 -10.78 4.08
C SER A 220 -24.34 -11.10 4.06
N SER A 221 -23.58 -10.52 4.99
CA SER A 221 -22.14 -10.75 5.13
C SER A 221 -21.76 -10.74 6.62
N GLY A 222 -21.81 -11.91 7.25
CA GLY A 222 -21.53 -12.03 8.68
C GLY A 222 -22.70 -11.53 9.51
N ASN A 223 -22.47 -10.49 10.31
CA ASN A 223 -23.45 -9.77 11.12
C ASN A 223 -24.01 -8.52 10.42
N ILE A 224 -23.49 -8.17 9.24
CA ILE A 224 -23.93 -7.00 8.48
C ILE A 224 -24.94 -7.44 7.44
N GLU A 225 -26.10 -6.81 7.52
CA GLU A 225 -27.22 -7.04 6.63
C GLU A 225 -27.38 -5.82 5.71
N THR A 226 -27.72 -6.07 4.44
CA THR A 226 -27.96 -5.02 3.45
C THR A 226 -29.23 -5.32 2.65
N PHE A 227 -30.23 -4.45 2.76
CA PHE A 227 -31.38 -4.41 1.85
C PHE A 227 -31.12 -3.39 0.76
N TYR A 228 -31.43 -3.73 -0.49
CA TYR A 228 -31.22 -2.83 -1.60
C TYR A 228 -32.28 -2.99 -2.68
N TRP A 229 -32.53 -1.93 -3.43
CA TRP A 229 -33.42 -1.90 -4.58
C TRP A 229 -32.98 -0.80 -5.54
N ILE A 230 -33.47 -0.89 -6.77
CA ILE A 230 -33.23 0.11 -7.80
C ILE A 230 -34.60 0.64 -8.23
N ASP A 231 -34.73 1.96 -8.31
CA ASP A 231 -35.88 2.64 -8.88
C ASP A 231 -35.43 3.67 -9.92
N GLY A 232 -35.72 3.38 -11.20
CA GLY A 232 -35.22 4.17 -12.32
C GLY A 232 -33.69 4.16 -12.37
N GLU A 233 -33.09 5.35 -12.32
CA GLU A 233 -31.64 5.53 -12.30
C GLU A 233 -31.03 5.44 -10.89
N LEU A 234 -31.86 5.39 -9.84
CA LEU A 234 -31.39 5.48 -8.45
C LEU A 234 -31.33 4.11 -7.78
N GLY A 235 -30.15 3.77 -7.29
CA GLY A 235 -29.90 2.63 -6.42
C GLY A 235 -29.96 3.05 -4.96
N TYR A 236 -30.67 2.28 -4.14
CA TYR A 236 -30.77 2.50 -2.71
C TYR A 236 -30.30 1.27 -1.96
N ALA A 237 -29.53 1.47 -0.89
CA ALA A 237 -29.13 0.39 0.00
C ALA A 237 -29.17 0.82 1.46
N VAL A 238 -29.87 0.04 2.29
CA VAL A 238 -29.92 0.19 3.74
C VAL A 238 -29.04 -0.88 4.35
N THR A 239 -28.02 -0.49 5.11
CA THR A 239 -27.05 -1.41 5.71
C THR A 239 -26.90 -1.17 7.20
N GLY A 240 -26.79 -2.24 7.99
CA GLY A 240 -26.55 -2.14 9.42
C GLY A 240 -26.23 -3.47 10.08
N GLU A 241 -25.73 -3.40 11.31
CA GLU A 241 -25.50 -4.57 12.16
C GLU A 241 -26.74 -4.83 13.05
N VAL A 242 -27.91 -4.84 12.43
CA VAL A 242 -29.21 -5.03 13.10
C VAL A 242 -29.91 -6.25 12.51
N SER A 243 -30.90 -6.78 13.24
CA SER A 243 -31.65 -7.94 12.73
C SER A 243 -32.30 -7.65 11.37
N ARG A 244 -32.33 -8.68 10.51
CA ARG A 244 -32.95 -8.61 9.18
C ARG A 244 -34.38 -8.05 9.20
N ASP A 245 -35.18 -8.37 10.22
CA ASP A 245 -36.55 -7.87 10.33
C ASP A 245 -36.63 -6.38 10.62
N VAL A 246 -35.70 -5.84 11.42
CA VAL A 246 -35.59 -4.40 11.66
C VAL A 246 -35.13 -3.70 10.39
N LEU A 247 -34.08 -4.21 9.74
CA LEU A 247 -33.53 -3.60 8.53
C LEU A 247 -34.55 -3.61 7.38
N ARG A 248 -35.36 -4.67 7.27
CA ARG A 248 -36.47 -4.74 6.30
C ARG A 248 -37.49 -3.62 6.53
N LYS A 249 -37.92 -3.40 7.77
CA LYS A 249 -38.88 -2.31 8.10
C LYS A 249 -38.29 -0.95 7.76
N VAL A 250 -37.00 -0.74 8.02
CA VAL A 250 -36.29 0.49 7.65
C VAL A 250 -36.27 0.66 6.13
N ALA A 251 -35.94 -0.39 5.38
CA ALA A 251 -35.93 -0.35 3.91
C ALA A 251 -37.32 -0.06 3.32
N GLU A 252 -38.37 -0.69 3.86
CA GLU A 252 -39.78 -0.41 3.50
C GLU A 252 -40.15 1.06 3.77
N GLU A 253 -39.70 1.61 4.90
CA GLU A 253 -39.94 3.00 5.27
C GLU A 253 -39.22 3.99 4.35
N CYS A 254 -37.95 3.72 4.05
CA CYS A 254 -37.18 4.50 3.10
C CYS A 254 -37.85 4.51 1.72
N TYR A 255 -38.24 3.33 1.22
CA TYR A 255 -38.92 3.20 -0.08
C TYR A 255 -40.22 4.01 -0.16
N ARG A 256 -40.98 4.07 0.93
CA ARG A 256 -42.22 4.85 1.01
C ARG A 256 -41.99 6.37 0.91
N GLN A 257 -40.82 6.85 1.35
CA GLN A 257 -40.51 8.28 1.45
C GLN A 257 -39.67 8.82 0.28
N PHE A 258 -38.94 7.97 -0.42
CA PHE A 258 -38.17 8.41 -1.58
C PHE A 258 -39.09 8.77 -2.76
N PRO A 259 -38.72 9.82 -3.53
CA PRO A 259 -39.47 10.19 -4.72
C PRO A 259 -39.39 9.06 -5.77
N SER A 260 -40.52 8.86 -6.47
CA SER A 260 -40.60 8.04 -7.69
C SER A 260 -40.30 8.87 -8.93
#